data_AF-A0A7K3DTD2-F1
#
_entry.id   AF-A0A7K3DTD2-F1
#
_cell.length_a   1.000
_cell.length_b   1.000
_cell.length_c   1.000
_cell.angle_alpha   90.00
_cell.angle_beta   90.00
_cell.angle_gamma   90.00
#
_symmetry.space_group_name_H-M   'P 1'
#
loop_
_entity.id
_entity.type
_entity.pdbx_description
1 polymer ?
#
loop_
_entity_poly.entity_id
_entity_poly.type
_entity_poly.pdbx_seq_one_letter_code
_entity_poly.pdbx_strand_id
1 'polypeptide(L)'
;FEKANPDIDVEYVGVSSTEIQSKYDTAIQGGGLPDVGGVGTAILSGLVVQNAVDPLDERLSGSPLDGRLNRGMLESAEVAGGRDGAHYMLPTNANNGVLYYRTDLFEKAGLPEPLTWDAFYRAARKLTDAKKNAFGYTIRGGAGSIAQAFDAMYGQSGITSFWDA
;
A
#
# COMPACT_ATOMS: atom_id res chain seq x y z
N PHE A 1 13.31 -15.94 -15.31
CA PHE A 1 12.46 -15.69 -16.48
C PHE A 1 13.24 -15.97 -17.77
N GLU A 2 14.38 -15.32 -17.97
CA GLU A 2 15.22 -15.42 -19.18
C GLU A 2 15.70 -16.86 -19.49
N LYS A 3 16.02 -17.66 -18.47
CA LYS A 3 16.33 -19.10 -18.66
C LYS A 3 15.23 -19.87 -19.41
N ALA A 4 13.97 -19.47 -19.27
CA ALA A 4 12.83 -20.10 -19.95
C ALA A 4 12.44 -19.36 -21.23
N ASN A 5 12.94 -18.14 -21.45
CA ASN A 5 12.63 -17.26 -22.59
C ASN A 5 13.96 -16.67 -23.10
N PRO A 6 14.78 -17.45 -23.82
CA PRO A 6 16.16 -17.07 -24.14
C PRO A 6 16.28 -15.88 -25.11
N ASP A 7 15.20 -15.54 -25.81
CA ASP A 7 15.13 -14.40 -26.74
C ASP A 7 14.69 -13.10 -26.06
N ILE A 8 14.45 -13.12 -24.74
CA ILE A 8 14.05 -11.95 -23.96
C ILE A 8 15.12 -11.66 -22.91
N ASP A 9 15.67 -10.45 -22.97
CA ASP A 9 16.61 -9.89 -22.00
C ASP A 9 15.87 -8.96 -21.04
N VAL A 10 16.14 -9.04 -19.74
CA VAL A 10 15.47 -8.25 -18.70
C VAL A 10 16.48 -7.44 -17.90
N GLU A 11 16.55 -6.14 -18.18
CA GLU A 11 17.34 -5.20 -17.40
C GLU A 11 16.57 -4.69 -16.17
N TYR A 12 17.06 -5.01 -14.97
CA TYR A 12 16.47 -4.48 -13.73
C TYR A 12 17.06 -3.11 -13.37
N VAL A 13 16.21 -2.09 -13.41
CA VAL A 13 16.56 -0.73 -12.97
C VAL A 13 15.95 -0.47 -11.59
N GLY A 14 16.77 -0.57 -10.55
CA GLY A 14 16.36 -0.28 -9.18
C GLY A 14 16.19 1.22 -8.94
N VAL A 15 14.99 1.64 -8.55
CA VAL A 15 14.66 3.04 -8.22
C VAL A 15 14.07 3.11 -6.82
N SER A 16 14.47 4.10 -6.02
CA SER A 16 13.88 4.33 -4.71
C SER A 16 12.40 4.70 -4.83
N SER A 17 11.57 4.19 -3.91
CA SER A 17 10.16 4.55 -3.84
C SER A 17 9.93 6.05 -3.63
N THR A 18 10.88 6.78 -3.04
CA THR A 18 10.81 8.24 -2.86
C THR A 18 11.09 9.03 -4.14
N GLU A 19 11.72 8.40 -5.15
CA GLU A 19 12.16 9.06 -6.37
C GLU A 19 11.33 8.64 -7.58
N ILE A 20 10.63 7.51 -7.50
CA ILE A 20 9.97 6.85 -8.64
C ILE A 20 9.04 7.80 -9.42
N GLN A 21 8.27 8.64 -8.74
CA GLN A 21 7.38 9.58 -9.41
C GLN A 21 8.16 10.60 -10.26
N SER A 22 9.18 11.23 -9.69
CA SER A 22 10.02 12.18 -10.44
C SER A 22 10.74 11.55 -11.63
N LYS A 23 11.10 10.27 -11.52
CA LYS A 23 11.72 9.50 -12.60
C LYS A 23 10.73 9.23 -13.73
N TYR A 24 9.50 8.83 -13.41
CA TYR A 24 8.45 8.69 -14.42
C TYR A 24 8.11 10.03 -15.08
N ASP A 25 7.95 11.11 -14.32
CA ASP A 25 7.65 12.43 -14.89
C ASP A 25 8.72 12.88 -15.91
N THR A 26 9.99 12.66 -15.58
CA THR A 26 11.11 12.93 -16.49
C THR A 26 11.08 12.02 -17.73
N ALA A 27 10.82 10.72 -17.53
CA ALA A 27 10.78 9.74 -18.60
C ALA A 27 9.60 9.95 -19.57
N ILE A 28 8.43 10.35 -19.07
CA ILE A 28 7.25 10.71 -19.87
C ILE A 28 7.58 11.88 -20.80
N GLN A 29 8.23 12.92 -20.26
CA GLN A 29 8.60 14.10 -21.05
C GLN A 29 9.74 13.84 -22.03
N GLY A 30 10.69 12.96 -21.64
CA GLY A 30 11.88 12.65 -22.42
C GLY A 30 11.72 11.48 -23.41
N GLY A 31 10.61 10.74 -23.36
CA GLY A 31 10.36 9.57 -24.20
C GLY A 31 11.16 8.31 -23.82
N GLY A 32 11.55 8.18 -22.55
CA GLY A 32 12.42 7.10 -22.04
C GLY A 32 11.76 6.20 -21.00
N LEU A 33 10.47 5.91 -21.16
CA LEU A 33 9.74 5.01 -20.26
C LEU A 33 10.24 3.56 -20.40
N PRO A 34 10.27 2.78 -19.31
CA PRO A 34 10.48 1.34 -19.40
C PRO A 34 9.25 0.62 -19.98
N ASP A 35 9.43 -0.58 -20.53
CA ASP A 35 8.31 -1.40 -21.00
C ASP A 35 7.41 -1.89 -19.85
N VAL A 36 8.01 -2.18 -18.69
CA VAL A 36 7.32 -2.63 -17.47
C VAL A 36 7.86 -1.88 -16.26
N GLY A 37 6.98 -1.21 -15.53
CA GLY A 37 7.33 -0.40 -14.37
C GLY A 37 6.54 -0.78 -13.11
N GLY A 38 7.21 -0.68 -11.96
CA GLY A 38 6.51 -0.71 -10.67
C GLY A 38 5.76 0.59 -10.45
N VAL A 39 4.44 0.50 -10.25
CA VAL A 39 3.57 1.66 -10.01
C VAL A 39 2.80 1.45 -8.71
N GLY A 40 2.88 2.43 -7.81
CA GLY A 40 2.04 2.47 -6.61
C GLY A 40 0.66 3.06 -6.93
N THR A 41 -0.38 2.58 -6.26
CA THR A 41 -1.76 3.06 -6.44
C THR A 41 -1.90 4.58 -6.26
N ALA A 42 -1.07 5.19 -5.40
CA ALA A 42 -1.10 6.63 -5.13
C ALA A 42 -0.75 7.52 -6.34
N ILE A 43 -0.01 7.01 -7.32
CA ILE A 43 0.42 7.79 -8.51
C ILE A 43 -0.24 7.32 -9.81
N LEU A 44 -1.00 6.21 -9.76
CA LEU A 44 -1.51 5.53 -10.94
C LEU A 44 -2.44 6.43 -11.77
N SER A 45 -3.43 7.07 -11.15
CA SER A 45 -4.38 7.95 -11.86
C SER A 45 -3.67 9.08 -12.63
N GLY A 46 -2.60 9.64 -12.07
CA GLY A 46 -1.78 10.66 -12.74
C GLY A 46 -1.09 10.13 -14.00
N LEU A 47 -0.63 8.88 -14.00
CA LEU A 47 -0.05 8.23 -15.18
C LEU A 47 -1.12 7.89 -16.23
N VAL A 48 -2.30 7.45 -15.78
CA VAL A 48 -3.45 7.12 -16.64
C VAL A 48 -3.95 8.36 -17.40
N VAL A 49 -4.08 9.50 -16.73
CA VAL A 49 -4.51 10.78 -17.36
C VAL A 49 -3.48 11.27 -18.39
N GLN A 50 -2.20 10.97 -18.18
CA GLN A 50 -1.13 11.28 -19.13
C GLN A 50 -1.03 10.27 -20.29
N ASN A 51 -1.84 9.21 -20.29
CA ASN A 51 -1.73 8.08 -21.22
C ASN A 51 -0.34 7.41 -21.21
N ALA A 52 0.30 7.37 -20.03
CA ALA A 52 1.64 6.81 -19.85
C ALA A 52 1.64 5.31 -19.50
N VAL A 53 0.46 4.70 -19.37
CA VAL A 53 0.27 3.29 -19.02
C VAL A 53 -0.84 2.68 -19.89
N ASP A 54 -0.62 1.44 -20.34
CA ASP A 54 -1.59 0.69 -21.14
C ASP A 54 -2.68 0.07 -20.25
N PRO A 55 -3.93 -0.05 -20.74
CA PRO A 55 -4.92 -0.93 -20.13
C PRO A 55 -4.47 -2.40 -20.26
N LEU A 56 -4.76 -3.20 -19.24
CA LEU A 56 -4.26 -4.57 -19.12
C LEU A 56 -5.36 -5.63 -19.22
N ASP A 57 -6.63 -5.24 -19.33
CA ASP A 57 -7.78 -6.16 -19.29
C ASP A 57 -7.73 -7.24 -20.39
N GLU A 58 -7.41 -6.87 -21.62
CA GLU A 58 -7.25 -7.83 -22.73
C GLU A 58 -6.07 -8.79 -22.46
N ARG A 59 -4.95 -8.25 -21.98
CA ARG A 59 -3.77 -9.07 -21.63
C ARG A 59 -4.07 -10.02 -20.47
N LEU A 60 -4.83 -9.56 -19.46
CA LEU A 60 -5.18 -10.33 -18.28
C LEU A 60 -6.13 -11.48 -18.65
N SER A 61 -7.21 -11.20 -19.38
CA SER A 61 -8.19 -12.20 -19.82
C SER A 61 -7.59 -13.26 -20.75
N GLY A 62 -6.60 -12.90 -21.57
CA GLY A 62 -5.86 -13.86 -22.39
C GLY A 62 -4.77 -14.64 -21.63
N SER A 63 -4.51 -14.33 -20.36
CA SER A 63 -3.38 -14.89 -19.61
C SER A 63 -3.76 -16.09 -18.74
N PRO A 64 -2.78 -16.92 -18.33
CA PRO A 64 -2.99 -17.94 -17.32
C PRO A 64 -3.35 -17.42 -15.92
N LEU A 65 -3.43 -16.09 -15.72
CA LEU A 65 -3.82 -15.43 -14.47
C LEU A 65 -5.31 -15.07 -14.43
N ASP A 66 -6.03 -15.20 -15.55
CA ASP A 66 -7.46 -14.88 -15.61
C ASP A 66 -8.24 -15.67 -14.55
N GLY A 67 -9.09 -14.96 -13.80
CA GLY A 67 -9.86 -15.50 -12.68
C GLY A 67 -9.04 -16.00 -11.47
N ARG A 68 -7.72 -15.79 -11.43
CA ARG A 68 -6.84 -16.31 -10.36
C ARG A 68 -6.27 -15.24 -9.43
N LEU A 69 -6.39 -13.97 -9.81
CA LEU A 69 -5.95 -12.85 -8.97
C LEU A 69 -6.98 -12.54 -7.89
N ASN A 70 -6.52 -11.98 -6.78
CA ASN A 70 -7.40 -11.59 -5.69
C ASN A 70 -8.34 -10.46 -6.15
N ARG A 71 -9.66 -10.70 -6.05
CA ARG A 71 -10.68 -9.75 -6.51
C ARG A 71 -10.58 -8.37 -5.86
N GLY A 72 -10.35 -8.30 -4.54
CA GLY A 72 -10.24 -7.01 -3.84
C GLY A 72 -8.99 -6.22 -4.24
N MET A 73 -7.91 -6.91 -4.61
CA MET A 73 -6.71 -6.24 -5.15
C MET A 73 -6.95 -5.69 -6.56
N LEU A 74 -7.69 -6.43 -7.39
CA LEU A 74 -8.08 -5.96 -8.72
C LEU A 74 -8.99 -4.73 -8.63
N GLU A 75 -10.02 -4.78 -7.80
CA GLU A 75 -10.92 -3.65 -7.52
C GLU A 75 -10.14 -2.43 -7.01
N SER A 76 -9.18 -2.63 -6.10
CA SER A 76 -8.31 -1.53 -5.64
C SER A 76 -7.45 -0.93 -6.75
N ALA A 77 -6.99 -1.73 -7.72
CA ALA A 77 -6.21 -1.25 -8.85
C ALA A 77 -7.07 -0.50 -9.88
N GLU A 78 -8.28 -1.00 -10.14
CA GLU A 78 -9.29 -0.35 -10.98
C GLU A 78 -9.64 1.04 -10.43
N VAL A 79 -10.00 1.12 -9.14
CA VAL A 79 -10.33 2.39 -8.46
C VAL A 79 -9.14 3.35 -8.47
N ALA A 80 -7.92 2.86 -8.26
CA ALA A 80 -6.72 3.69 -8.30
C ALA A 80 -6.41 4.24 -9.71
N GLY A 81 -6.75 3.48 -10.76
CA GLY A 81 -6.64 3.94 -12.14
C GLY A 81 -7.71 4.98 -12.50
N GLY A 82 -8.92 4.80 -11.99
CA GLY A 82 -9.99 5.80 -12.02
C GLY A 82 -10.53 6.13 -13.41
N ARG A 83 -10.24 5.30 -14.43
CA ARG A 83 -10.63 5.54 -15.82
C ARG A 83 -11.31 4.32 -16.41
N ASP A 84 -12.57 4.50 -16.81
CA ASP A 84 -13.36 3.57 -17.62
C ASP A 84 -13.47 2.13 -17.05
N GLY A 85 -13.28 1.95 -15.74
CA GLY A 85 -13.30 0.63 -15.09
C GLY A 85 -12.19 -0.32 -15.55
N ALA A 86 -11.13 0.20 -16.17
CA ALA A 86 -10.05 -0.60 -16.73
C ALA A 86 -8.89 -0.78 -15.73
N HIS A 87 -8.17 -1.90 -15.87
CA HIS A 87 -7.00 -2.20 -15.04
C HIS A 87 -5.72 -1.67 -15.71
N TYR A 88 -5.12 -0.63 -15.14
CA TYR A 88 -3.85 -0.06 -15.62
C TYR A 88 -2.62 -0.56 -14.85
N MET A 89 -2.82 -1.46 -13.89
CA MET A 89 -1.75 -2.17 -13.19
C MET A 89 -2.21 -3.57 -12.81
N LEU A 90 -1.27 -4.52 -12.72
CA LEU A 90 -1.52 -5.80 -12.07
C LEU A 90 -0.99 -5.78 -10.63
N PRO A 91 -1.83 -6.06 -9.62
CA PRO A 91 -1.37 -6.13 -8.25
C PRO A 91 -0.38 -7.29 -8.05
N THR A 92 0.82 -6.98 -7.54
CA THR A 92 1.85 -7.99 -7.21
C THR A 92 1.99 -8.24 -5.71
N ASN A 93 1.66 -7.22 -4.90
CA ASN A 93 1.63 -7.28 -3.45
C ASN A 93 0.63 -6.26 -2.91
N ALA A 94 0.27 -6.41 -1.64
CA ALA A 94 -0.49 -5.45 -0.88
C ALA A 94 0.06 -5.42 0.55
N ASN A 95 0.01 -4.24 1.17
CA ASN A 95 0.35 -4.06 2.57
C ASN A 95 -0.93 -3.77 3.34
N ASN A 96 -1.09 -4.40 4.51
CA ASN A 96 -2.17 -4.11 5.43
C ASN A 96 -1.59 -3.61 6.76
N GLY A 97 -2.19 -2.57 7.33
CA GLY A 97 -1.85 -2.10 8.66
C GLY A 97 -2.33 -3.09 9.72
N VAL A 98 -1.42 -3.54 10.59
CA VAL A 98 -1.76 -4.41 11.72
C VAL A 98 -1.19 -3.86 13.01
N LEU A 99 -1.85 -4.15 14.13
CA LEU A 99 -1.33 -3.83 15.46
C LEU A 99 -0.39 -4.94 15.92
N TYR A 100 0.90 -4.64 16.01
CA TYR A 100 1.86 -5.48 16.73
C TYR A 100 1.85 -5.12 18.22
N TYR A 101 1.90 -6.13 19.08
CA TYR A 101 2.02 -5.93 20.53
C TYR A 101 3.08 -6.87 21.14
N ARG A 102 3.64 -6.45 22.27
CA ARG A 102 4.69 -7.18 23.00
C ARG A 102 4.06 -8.07 24.07
N THR A 103 3.93 -9.37 23.77
CA THR A 103 3.29 -10.36 24.65
C THR A 103 3.91 -10.37 26.05
N ASP A 104 5.24 -10.32 26.15
CA ASP A 104 5.97 -10.30 27.42
C ASP A 104 5.66 -9.07 28.30
N LEU A 105 5.48 -7.88 27.68
CA LEU A 105 5.09 -6.67 28.39
C LEU A 105 3.64 -6.74 28.87
N PHE A 106 2.76 -7.36 28.08
CA PHE A 106 1.36 -7.57 28.43
C PHE A 106 1.22 -8.56 29.60
N GLU A 107 1.89 -9.72 29.53
CA GLU A 107 1.93 -10.72 30.60
C GLU A 107 2.44 -10.12 31.92
N LYS A 108 3.58 -9.43 31.87
CA LYS A 108 4.17 -8.77 33.05
C LYS A 108 3.24 -7.72 33.68
N ALA A 109 2.42 -7.06 32.87
CA ALA A 109 1.48 -6.05 33.31
C ALA A 109 0.09 -6.60 33.68
N GLY A 110 -0.15 -7.90 33.50
CA GLY A 110 -1.46 -8.53 33.70
C GLY A 110 -2.52 -8.02 32.73
N LEU A 111 -2.12 -7.67 31.50
CA LEU A 111 -3.01 -7.14 30.47
C LEU A 111 -3.48 -8.26 29.52
N PRO A 112 -4.78 -8.31 29.16
CA PRO A 112 -5.25 -9.17 28.09
C PRO A 112 -4.83 -8.62 26.72
N GLU A 113 -4.95 -9.46 25.69
CA GLU A 113 -4.73 -9.05 24.30
C GLU A 113 -5.60 -7.82 23.92
N PRO A 114 -5.06 -6.86 23.15
CA PRO A 114 -5.74 -5.59 22.86
C PRO A 114 -6.72 -5.71 21.67
N LEU A 115 -7.74 -6.57 21.81
CA LEU A 115 -8.70 -6.87 20.73
C LEU A 115 -9.80 -5.81 20.53
N THR A 116 -9.89 -4.82 21.42
CA THR A 116 -10.85 -3.72 21.34
C THR A 116 -10.15 -2.39 21.58
N TRP A 117 -10.76 -1.29 21.11
CA TRP A 117 -10.24 0.07 21.36
C TRP A 117 -10.04 0.34 22.86
N ASP A 118 -10.98 -0.07 23.70
CA ASP A 118 -10.85 0.06 25.16
C ASP A 118 -9.66 -0.74 25.71
N ALA A 119 -9.47 -1.97 25.25
CA ALA A 119 -8.34 -2.80 25.66
C ALA A 119 -7.00 -2.20 25.20
N PHE A 120 -6.95 -1.73 23.95
CA PHE A 120 -5.82 -1.00 23.38
C PHE A 120 -5.46 0.23 24.23
N TYR A 121 -6.42 1.10 24.54
CA TYR A 121 -6.15 2.31 25.32
C TYR A 121 -5.75 2.03 26.76
N ARG A 122 -6.34 1.02 27.40
CA ARG A 122 -5.91 0.57 28.73
C ARG A 122 -4.46 0.08 28.69
N ALA A 123 -4.10 -0.73 27.71
CA ALA A 123 -2.75 -1.23 27.54
C ALA A 123 -1.75 -0.08 27.25
N ALA A 124 -2.07 0.81 26.31
CA ALA A 124 -1.23 1.94 25.95
C ALA A 124 -0.94 2.84 27.15
N ARG A 125 -1.96 3.16 27.97
CA ARG A 125 -1.77 3.92 29.22
C ARG A 125 -0.94 3.16 30.25
N LYS A 126 -1.23 1.87 30.45
CA LYS A 126 -0.56 1.03 31.46
C LYS A 126 0.92 0.81 31.16
N LEU A 127 1.29 0.71 29.88
CA LEU A 127 2.65 0.44 29.42
C LEU A 127 3.48 1.71 29.18
N THR A 128 2.88 2.90 29.29
CA THR A 128 3.60 4.17 29.16
C THR A 128 4.26 4.57 30.48
N ASP A 129 5.56 4.85 30.45
CA ASP A 129 6.34 5.39 31.56
C ASP A 129 7.33 6.43 31.02
N ALA A 130 6.96 7.70 31.09
CA ALA A 130 7.77 8.80 30.57
C ALA A 130 9.13 8.92 31.27
N LYS A 131 9.25 8.53 32.56
CA LYS A 131 10.51 8.57 33.30
C LYS A 131 11.51 7.54 32.78
N LYS A 132 11.01 6.49 32.13
CA LYS A 132 11.83 5.41 31.54
C LYS A 132 11.87 5.48 30.01
N ASN A 133 11.31 6.54 29.42
CA ASN A 133 11.17 6.67 27.98
C ASN A 133 10.46 5.45 27.34
N ALA A 134 9.46 4.91 28.03
CA ALA A 134 8.65 3.79 27.55
C ALA A 134 7.29 4.30 27.07
N PHE A 135 6.87 3.86 25.88
CA PHE A 135 5.62 4.26 25.25
C PHE A 135 4.76 3.01 25.00
N GLY A 136 3.51 3.02 25.47
CA GLY A 136 2.60 1.90 25.27
C GLY A 136 2.03 1.78 23.85
N TYR A 137 2.25 2.79 23.01
CA TYR A 137 1.97 2.76 21.58
C TYR A 137 2.92 3.71 20.86
N THR A 138 3.35 3.33 19.65
CA THR A 138 4.26 4.12 18.82
C THR A 138 3.75 4.15 17.39
N ILE A 139 3.85 5.31 16.76
CA ILE A 139 3.66 5.47 15.32
C ILE A 139 4.96 5.98 14.69
N ARG A 140 5.08 5.88 13.37
CA ARG A 140 6.22 6.46 12.65
C ARG A 140 6.23 7.98 12.88
N GLY A 141 7.39 8.56 13.17
CA GLY A 141 7.52 10.00 13.40
C GLY A 141 7.90 10.84 12.17
N GLY A 142 8.35 10.22 11.07
CA GLY A 142 8.86 10.90 9.87
C GLY A 142 7.80 11.22 8.80
N ALA A 143 8.23 11.69 7.63
CA ALA A 143 7.35 12.12 6.52
C ALA A 143 6.31 11.05 6.12
N GLY A 144 5.01 11.40 6.16
CA GLY A 144 3.90 10.48 5.93
C GLY A 144 3.39 9.75 7.19
N SER A 145 3.90 10.09 8.38
CA SER A 145 3.37 9.67 9.68
C SER A 145 1.90 10.04 9.87
N ILE A 146 1.50 11.17 9.28
CA ILE A 146 0.15 11.73 9.39
C ILE A 146 -0.93 10.76 8.88
N ALA A 147 -0.62 9.94 7.86
CA ALA A 147 -1.56 8.92 7.37
C ALA A 147 -1.88 7.88 8.45
N GLN A 148 -0.86 7.35 9.14
CA GLN A 148 -1.06 6.38 10.23
C GLN A 148 -1.81 6.98 11.42
N ALA A 149 -1.59 8.26 11.70
CA ALA A 149 -2.35 8.97 12.72
C ALA A 149 -3.82 9.13 12.32
N PHE A 150 -4.08 9.52 11.06
CA PHE A 150 -5.44 9.61 10.53
C PHE A 150 -6.14 8.25 10.48
N ASP A 151 -5.47 7.17 10.08
CA ASP A 151 -6.06 5.83 10.07
C ASP A 151 -6.53 5.42 11.48
N ALA A 152 -5.70 5.67 12.50
CA ALA A 152 -6.05 5.38 13.88
C ALA A 152 -7.24 6.25 14.37
N MET A 153 -7.25 7.54 14.02
CA MET A 153 -8.35 8.45 14.38
C MET A 153 -9.65 8.10 13.64
N TYR A 154 -9.57 7.80 12.35
CA TYR A 154 -10.72 7.47 11.52
C TYR A 154 -11.34 6.14 11.93
N GLY A 155 -10.53 5.11 12.21
CA GLY A 155 -11.00 3.83 12.73
C GLY A 155 -11.76 3.91 14.07
N GLN A 156 -11.63 5.03 14.79
CA GLN A 156 -12.36 5.31 16.04
C GLN A 156 -13.57 6.21 15.85
N SER A 157 -13.68 6.90 14.71
CA SER A 157 -14.74 7.86 14.45
C SER A 157 -16.13 7.23 14.32
N GLY A 158 -16.19 5.91 14.06
CA GLY A 158 -17.42 5.21 13.73
C GLY A 158 -17.95 5.50 12.32
N ILE A 159 -17.22 6.32 11.54
CA ILE A 159 -17.54 6.60 10.14
C ILE A 159 -17.11 5.40 9.30
N THR A 160 -18.05 4.83 8.54
CA THR A 160 -17.81 3.64 7.71
C THR A 160 -17.78 3.94 6.20
N SER A 161 -18.07 5.18 5.80
CA SER A 161 -18.01 5.65 4.41
C SER A 161 -17.44 7.06 4.32
N PHE A 162 -16.67 7.34 3.27
CA PHE A 162 -16.03 8.65 3.06
C PHE A 162 -16.74 9.50 2.01
N TRP A 163 -17.37 8.84 1.05
CA TRP A 163 -18.10 9.45 -0.06
C TRP A 163 -19.54 8.93 -0.03
N ASP A 164 -20.49 9.82 -0.32
CA ASP A 164 -21.82 9.37 -0.72
C ASP A 164 -21.65 8.62 -2.04
N ALA A 165 -22.06 7.36 -2.07
CA ALA A 165 -22.07 6.54 -3.27
C ALA A 165 -23.09 7.04 -4.29
#